data_AF-A0A927NGU2-F1
#
_entry.id   AF-A0A927NGU2-F1
#
_cell.length_a   1.000
_cell.length_b   1.000
_cell.length_c   1.000
_cell.angle_alpha   90.00
_cell.angle_beta   90.00
_cell.angle_gamma   90.00
#
_symmetry.space_group_name_H-M   'P 1'
#
loop_
_entity.id
_entity.type
_entity.pdbx_description
1 polymer ?
#
loop_
_entity_poly.entity_id
_entity_poly.type
_entity_poly.pdbx_seq_one_letter_code
_entity_poly.pdbx_strand_id
1 'polypeptide(L)'
;MENIVEVEGNEKLQRFIQLLCELNHQTVEMLKTGNTEHLFAMNDTIEEMYAIQHGNKEEVYTAIEDDAQVIYKNFNAIIAMINSNESDVLDQATSDAVKVFLHNIFEANVNIVRMYGLAE
;
A
#
# COMPACT_ATOMS: atom_id res chain seq x y z
N MET A 1 -33.94 14.21 14.07
CA MET A 1 -32.99 13.16 14.47
C MET A 1 -31.74 13.42 13.65
N GLU A 2 -30.71 13.97 14.28
CA GLU A 2 -29.40 14.16 13.65
C GLU A 2 -28.82 12.78 13.30
N ASN A 3 -28.41 12.62 12.05
CA ASN A 3 -27.71 11.43 11.58
C ASN A 3 -26.31 11.41 12.17
N ILE A 4 -26.08 10.56 13.18
CA ILE A 4 -24.76 10.35 13.80
C ILE A 4 -23.84 9.48 12.92
N VAL A 5 -24.25 9.16 11.68
CA VAL A 5 -23.54 8.19 10.80
C VAL A 5 -22.43 8.84 9.96
N GLU A 6 -22.28 10.16 9.94
CA GLU A 6 -21.32 10.85 9.04
C GLU A 6 -19.88 11.01 9.59
N VAL A 7 -19.61 10.66 10.85
CA VAL A 7 -18.32 10.98 11.48
C VAL A 7 -17.29 9.84 11.35
N GLU A 8 -17.68 8.58 11.56
CA GLU A 8 -16.74 7.44 11.52
C GLU A 8 -16.22 7.13 10.11
N GLY A 9 -17.07 7.27 9.08
CA GLY A 9 -16.65 7.10 7.68
C GLY A 9 -15.61 8.13 7.26
N ASN A 10 -15.71 9.36 7.80
CA ASN A 10 -14.77 10.44 7.51
C ASN A 10 -13.41 10.19 8.17
N GLU A 11 -13.36 9.77 9.44
CA GLU A 11 -12.09 9.52 10.14
C GLU A 11 -11.33 8.32 9.55
N LYS A 12 -12.02 7.22 9.25
CA LYS A 12 -11.39 6.04 8.62
C LYS A 12 -10.90 6.34 7.20
N LEU A 13 -11.69 7.08 6.42
CA LEU A 13 -11.28 7.49 5.08
C LEU A 13 -10.10 8.45 5.12
N GLN A 14 -10.10 9.43 6.04
CA GLN A 14 -8.96 10.31 6.27
C GLN A 14 -7.70 9.52 6.65
N ARG A 15 -7.83 8.53 7.55
CA ARG A 15 -6.71 7.67 7.93
C ARG A 15 -6.22 6.84 6.73
N PHE A 16 -7.13 6.26 5.94
CA PHE A 16 -6.76 5.53 4.73
C PHE A 16 -6.00 6.41 3.73
N ILE A 17 -6.44 7.65 3.54
CA ILE A 17 -5.75 8.63 2.69
C ILE A 17 -4.35 8.97 3.23
N GLN A 18 -4.21 9.14 4.54
CA GLN A 18 -2.89 9.36 5.16
C GLN A 18 -1.97 8.16 4.93
N LEU A 19 -2.48 6.94 5.10
CA LEU A 19 -1.73 5.71 4.86
C LEU A 19 -1.28 5.57 3.39
N LEU A 20 -2.11 5.98 2.42
CA LEU A 20 -1.70 6.03 1.01
C LEU A 20 -0.49 6.96 0.80
N CYS A 21 -0.52 8.15 1.41
CA CYS A 21 0.59 9.10 1.36
C CYS A 21 1.87 8.54 2.04
N GLU A 22 1.72 7.90 3.20
CA GLU A 22 2.81 7.22 3.91
C GLU A 22 3.42 6.11 3.05
N LEU A 23 2.58 5.22 2.48
CA LEU A 23 3.01 4.14 1.60
C LEU A 23 3.73 4.65 0.36
N ASN A 24 3.26 5.76 -0.22
CA ASN A 24 3.89 6.36 -1.40
C ASN A 24 5.31 6.83 -1.05
N HIS A 25 5.47 7.53 0.09
CA HIS A 25 6.78 7.97 0.56
C HIS A 25 7.73 6.78 0.81
N GLN A 26 7.26 5.76 1.53
CA GLN A 26 8.04 4.56 1.83
C GLN A 26 8.47 3.81 0.56
N THR A 27 7.56 3.68 -0.41
CA THR A 27 7.84 3.01 -1.71
C THR A 27 8.92 3.77 -2.49
N VAL A 28 8.83 5.10 -2.52
CA VAL A 28 9.84 5.95 -3.18
C VAL A 28 11.21 5.82 -2.50
N GLU A 29 11.27 5.80 -1.17
CA GLU A 29 12.53 5.63 -0.44
C GLU A 29 13.12 4.23 -0.63
N MET A 30 12.30 3.17 -0.65
CA MET A 30 12.73 1.82 -1.02
C MET A 30 13.33 1.76 -2.43
N LEU A 31 12.67 2.36 -3.43
CA LEU A 31 13.15 2.39 -4.81
C LEU A 31 14.49 3.14 -4.95
N LYS A 32 14.70 4.21 -4.18
CA LYS A 32 15.93 5.00 -4.21
C LYS A 32 17.09 4.33 -3.49
N THR A 33 16.83 3.78 -2.30
CA THR A 33 17.89 3.37 -1.36
C THR A 33 18.12 1.87 -1.34
N GLY A 34 17.10 1.07 -1.67
CA GLY A 34 17.11 -0.37 -1.46
C GLY A 34 17.17 -0.79 0.02
N ASN A 35 16.99 0.13 0.97
CA ASN A 35 17.09 -0.17 2.40
C ASN A 35 15.86 -0.94 2.89
N THR A 36 16.03 -2.25 3.11
CA THR A 36 14.97 -3.18 3.54
C THR A 36 14.35 -2.85 4.90
N GLU A 37 14.94 -1.97 5.72
CA GLU A 37 14.31 -1.49 6.96
C GLU A 37 12.96 -0.81 6.69
N HIS A 38 12.79 -0.18 5.52
CA HIS A 38 11.52 0.42 5.14
C HIS A 38 10.41 -0.60 4.90
N LEU A 39 10.73 -1.90 4.69
CA LEU A 39 9.73 -2.94 4.50
C LEU A 39 8.89 -3.18 5.75
N PHE A 40 9.47 -3.03 6.94
CA PHE A 40 8.69 -3.14 8.18
C PHE A 40 7.64 -2.03 8.27
N ALA A 41 8.04 -0.80 7.99
CA ALA A 41 7.11 0.34 7.96
C ALA A 41 6.03 0.17 6.88
N MET A 42 6.40 -0.33 5.69
CA MET A 42 5.45 -0.64 4.63
C MET A 42 4.46 -1.74 5.05
N ASN A 43 4.92 -2.77 5.76
CA ASN A 43 4.05 -3.82 6.27
C ASN A 43 2.99 -3.25 7.21
N ASP A 44 3.41 -2.48 8.20
CA ASP A 44 2.49 -1.86 9.18
C ASP A 44 1.45 -0.97 8.48
N THR A 45 1.90 -0.12 7.54
CA THR A 45 1.01 0.75 6.76
C THR A 45 0.02 -0.08 5.92
N ILE A 46 0.48 -1.13 5.24
CA ILE A 46 -0.36 -1.96 4.37
C ILE A 46 -1.36 -2.79 5.17
N GLU A 47 -0.97 -3.34 6.32
CA GLU A 47 -1.87 -4.05 7.23
C GLU A 47 -2.99 -3.14 7.72
N GLU A 48 -2.68 -1.89 8.10
CA GLU A 48 -3.70 -0.93 8.53
C GLU A 48 -4.62 -0.52 7.37
N MET A 49 -4.07 -0.30 6.16
CA MET A 49 -4.88 -0.05 4.96
C MET A 49 -5.86 -1.21 4.71
N TYR A 50 -5.37 -2.44 4.76
CA TYR A 50 -6.20 -3.64 4.58
C TYR A 50 -7.29 -3.71 5.65
N ALA A 51 -6.97 -3.46 6.91
CA ALA A 51 -7.95 -3.49 8.01
C ALA A 51 -9.08 -2.46 7.83
N ILE A 52 -8.80 -1.30 7.24
CA ILE A 52 -9.80 -0.25 6.98
C ILE A 52 -10.68 -0.60 5.77
N GLN A 53 -10.06 -1.09 4.70
CA GLN A 53 -10.69 -1.27 3.39
C GLN A 53 -11.39 -2.63 3.25
N HIS A 54 -10.79 -3.70 3.78
CA HIS A 54 -11.18 -5.06 3.44
C HIS A 54 -12.59 -5.41 3.93
N GLY A 55 -13.44 -5.85 3.00
CA GLY A 55 -14.81 -6.23 3.27
C GLY A 55 -15.75 -5.04 3.52
N ASN A 56 -15.25 -3.80 3.45
CA ASN A 56 -16.09 -2.61 3.47
C ASN A 56 -16.82 -2.46 2.12
N LYS A 57 -18.12 -2.17 2.18
CA LYS A 57 -19.01 -2.05 1.02
C LYS A 57 -19.35 -0.61 0.65
N GLU A 58 -18.79 0.37 1.35
CA GLU A 58 -18.92 1.77 0.95
C GLU A 58 -18.31 1.97 -0.45
N GLU A 59 -18.96 2.81 -1.25
CA GLU A 59 -18.60 3.03 -2.66
C GLU A 59 -17.15 3.48 -2.82
N VAL A 60 -16.66 4.31 -1.88
CA VAL A 60 -15.27 4.82 -1.88
C VAL A 60 -14.22 3.70 -1.81
N TYR A 61 -14.48 2.63 -1.05
CA TYR A 61 -13.57 1.49 -0.94
C TYR A 61 -13.78 0.46 -2.05
N THR A 62 -15.01 0.33 -2.53
CA THR A 62 -15.34 -0.58 -3.65
C THR A 62 -14.72 -0.08 -4.96
N ALA A 63 -14.70 1.24 -5.17
CA ALA A 63 -14.15 1.86 -6.36
C ALA A 63 -12.63 1.63 -6.53
N ILE A 64 -11.93 1.38 -5.43
CA ILE A 64 -10.46 1.24 -5.37
C ILE A 64 -9.99 -0.19 -5.07
N GLU A 65 -10.91 -1.14 -4.96
CA GLU A 65 -10.62 -2.54 -4.57
C GLU A 65 -9.55 -3.16 -5.47
N ASP A 66 -9.65 -3.01 -6.79
CA ASP A 66 -8.71 -3.63 -7.73
C ASP A 66 -7.28 -3.11 -7.53
N ASP A 67 -7.09 -1.80 -7.40
CA ASP A 67 -5.77 -1.20 -7.12
C ASP A 67 -5.28 -1.56 -5.70
N ALA A 68 -6.16 -1.60 -4.69
CA ALA A 68 -5.79 -2.03 -3.34
C ALA A 68 -5.29 -3.48 -3.34
N GLN A 69 -5.95 -4.37 -4.09
CA GLN A 69 -5.51 -5.76 -4.26
C GLN A 69 -4.16 -5.86 -4.96
N VAL A 70 -3.83 -4.96 -5.90
CA VAL A 70 -2.50 -4.87 -6.50
C VAL A 70 -1.47 -4.55 -5.42
N ILE A 71 -1.72 -3.57 -4.56
CA ILE A 71 -0.82 -3.23 -3.44
C ILE A 71 -0.58 -4.46 -2.55
N TYR A 72 -1.64 -5.09 -2.07
CA TYR A 72 -1.57 -6.19 -1.10
C TYR A 72 -0.84 -7.41 -1.68
N LYS A 73 -1.16 -7.81 -2.91
CA LYS A 73 -0.56 -8.99 -3.54
C LYS A 73 0.91 -8.79 -3.87
N ASN A 74 1.28 -7.60 -4.36
CA ASN A 74 2.68 -7.31 -4.68
C ASN A 74 3.53 -7.21 -3.42
N PHE A 75 3.01 -6.64 -2.33
CA PHE A 75 3.74 -6.60 -1.07
C PHE A 75 3.94 -7.99 -0.46
N ASN A 76 2.89 -8.83 -0.47
CA ASN A 76 3.02 -10.23 -0.07
C ASN A 76 4.06 -11.00 -0.91
N ALA A 77 4.17 -10.71 -2.21
CA ALA A 77 5.19 -11.30 -3.07
C ALA A 77 6.61 -10.84 -2.68
N ILE A 78 6.79 -9.57 -2.33
CA ILE A 78 8.08 -9.05 -1.80
C ILE A 78 8.48 -9.80 -0.53
N ILE A 79 7.56 -9.92 0.44
CA ILE A 79 7.81 -10.63 1.70
C ILE A 79 8.13 -12.11 1.45
N ALA A 80 7.38 -12.77 0.57
CA ALA A 80 7.63 -14.16 0.21
C ALA A 80 9.02 -14.36 -0.42
N MET A 81 9.44 -13.46 -1.32
CA MET A 81 10.76 -13.53 -1.94
C MET A 81 11.88 -13.34 -0.92
N ILE A 82 11.75 -12.36 -0.03
CA ILE A 82 12.75 -12.09 1.02
C ILE A 82 12.85 -13.26 1.98
N ASN A 83 11.72 -13.80 2.44
CA ASN A 83 11.70 -14.95 3.34
C ASN A 83 12.21 -16.24 2.67
N SER A 84 12.12 -16.35 1.35
CA SER A 84 12.68 -17.47 0.58
C SER A 84 14.16 -17.33 0.27
N ASN A 85 14.73 -16.14 0.46
CA ASN A 85 16.16 -15.92 0.25
C ASN A 85 16.92 -16.47 1.45
N GLU A 86 17.70 -17.53 1.23
CA GLU A 86 18.55 -18.15 2.26
C GLU A 86 19.77 -17.27 2.62
N SER A 87 19.99 -16.17 1.89
CA SER A 87 21.08 -15.22 2.12
C SER A 87 20.59 -13.93 2.75
N ASP A 88 21.38 -13.37 3.67
CA ASP A 88 21.18 -12.04 4.25
C ASP A 88 21.33 -10.90 3.21
N VAL A 89 21.74 -11.22 1.98
CA VAL A 89 21.88 -10.27 0.87
C VAL A 89 20.98 -10.72 -0.29
N LEU A 90 20.19 -9.80 -0.83
CA LEU A 90 19.41 -10.06 -2.04
C LEU A 90 20.36 -10.17 -3.24
N ASP A 91 20.27 -11.27 -3.98
CA ASP A 91 20.94 -11.37 -5.27
C ASP A 91 20.32 -10.40 -6.29
N GLN A 92 21.00 -10.21 -7.42
CA GLN A 92 20.56 -9.23 -8.43
C GLN A 92 19.16 -9.56 -8.99
N ALA A 93 18.87 -10.84 -9.21
CA ALA A 93 17.57 -11.27 -9.75
C ALA A 93 16.43 -10.98 -8.77
N THR A 94 16.66 -11.23 -7.47
CA THR A 94 15.73 -10.96 -6.38
C THR A 94 15.53 -9.46 -6.23
N SER A 95 16.61 -8.68 -6.26
CA SER A 95 16.53 -7.21 -6.21
C SER A 95 15.72 -6.63 -7.36
N ASP A 96 15.92 -7.14 -8.59
CA ASP A 96 15.21 -6.65 -9.77
C ASP A 96 13.71 -7.03 -9.73
N ALA A 97 13.38 -8.23 -9.25
CA ALA A 97 11.99 -8.62 -9.04
C ALA A 97 11.29 -7.79 -7.96
N VAL A 98 11.96 -7.52 -6.83
CA VAL A 98 11.43 -6.64 -5.77
C VAL A 98 11.13 -5.24 -6.32
N LYS A 99 11.99 -4.69 -7.18
CA LYS A 99 11.73 -3.40 -7.82
C LYS A 99 10.48 -3.42 -8.70
N VAL A 100 10.24 -4.49 -9.46
CA VAL A 100 9.01 -4.63 -10.27
C VAL A 100 7.77 -4.59 -9.37
N PHE A 101 7.79 -5.32 -8.25
CA PHE A 101 6.66 -5.30 -7.30
C PHE A 101 6.48 -3.93 -6.63
N LEU A 102 7.57 -3.25 -6.26
CA LEU A 102 7.51 -1.88 -5.74
C LEU A 102 6.94 -0.90 -6.76
N HIS A 103 7.28 -1.04 -8.05
CA HIS A 103 6.69 -0.23 -9.11
C HIS A 103 5.18 -0.46 -9.26
N ASN A 104 4.72 -1.73 -9.21
CA ASN A 104 3.29 -2.04 -9.24
C ASN A 104 2.54 -1.43 -8.05
N ILE A 105 3.13 -1.48 -6.85
CA ILE A 105 2.58 -0.84 -5.64
C ILE A 105 2.48 0.68 -5.84
N PHE A 106 3.53 1.30 -6.36
CA PHE A 106 3.57 2.74 -6.61
C PHE A 106 2.47 3.17 -7.60
N GLU A 107 2.35 2.49 -8.75
CA GLU A 107 1.34 2.81 -9.76
C GLU A 107 -0.09 2.67 -9.23
N ALA A 108 -0.37 1.57 -8.51
CA ALA A 108 -1.67 1.36 -7.88
C ALA A 108 -1.98 2.44 -6.84
N ASN A 109 -1.01 2.81 -6.01
CA ASN A 109 -1.18 3.88 -5.02
C ASN A 109 -1.51 5.23 -5.71
N VAL A 110 -0.77 5.58 -6.77
CA VAL A 110 -1.04 6.79 -7.56
C VAL A 110 -2.44 6.77 -8.18
N ASN A 111 -2.91 5.63 -8.69
CA ASN A 111 -4.27 5.50 -9.24
C ASN A 111 -5.34 5.78 -8.17
N ILE A 112 -5.19 5.22 -6.98
CA ILE A 112 -6.12 5.45 -5.85
C ILE A 112 -6.12 6.93 -5.44
N VAL A 113 -4.94 7.54 -5.32
CA VAL A 113 -4.78 8.96 -4.97
C VAL A 113 -5.47 9.85 -6.03
N ARG A 114 -5.34 9.53 -7.33
CA ARG A 114 -6.05 10.23 -8.41
C ARG A 114 -7.57 10.06 -8.34
N MET A 115 -8.05 8.86 -8.04
CA MET A 115 -9.49 8.59 -7.89
C MET A 115 -10.12 9.42 -6.77
N TYR A 116 -9.37 9.68 -5.70
CA TYR A 116 -9.80 10.57 -4.62
C TYR A 116 -9.57 12.06 -4.90
N GLY A 117 -9.05 12.43 -6.08
CA GLY A 117 -8.80 13.83 -6.45
C GLY A 117 -7.63 14.46 -5.69
N LEU A 118 -6.68 13.64 -5.23
CA LEU A 118 -5.53 14.07 -4.41
C LEU A 118 -4.24 14.30 -5.21
N ALA A 119 -4.23 13.97 -6.51
CA ALA A 119 -3.12 14.24 -7.43
C ALA A 119 -3.64 14.54 -8.84
N GLU A 120 -3.00 15.50 -9.53
CA GLU A 120 -3.20 15.82 -10.96
C GLU A 120 -2.24 15.02 -11.85
#